data_AF-A0A4Q4XD21-F1
#
_entry.id   AF-A0A4Q4XD21-F1
#
_cell.length_a   1.000
_cell.length_b   1.000
_cell.length_c   1.000
_cell.angle_alpha   90.00
_cell.angle_beta   90.00
_cell.angle_gamma   90.00
#
_symmetry.space_group_name_H-M   'P 1'
#
loop_
_entity.id
_entity.type
_entity.pdbx_description
1 polymer ?
#
loop_
_entity_poly.entity_id
_entity_poly.type
_entity_poly.pdbx_seq_one_letter_code
_entity_poly.pdbx_strand_id
1 'polypeptide(L)'
;MAIIDGLRGVDVTIRVDGQTATEYADPDAPAAGDTGGCKTSSQYIECRDKAKFTIHLKVTKDYAWGHRNHSLNIGIFIDGEYAKGELCREGDTLFQPWECDVGHRTVRLGGNQPGQQDRYVAQAFEFSGIKKVDDAPDERVVNEVSKARKLGMIEIKFFRCIESGGADIAPQQSREQSTEFASKALKGKATSHMTSYSPPTPTTAPRYIKCNNLRADNGPIAIFRFIYRSKEGLIAEAIIPRAPRARSVTLVGLSEEQIRALATEALERRSVKPEPGVKQEVKQEPRGIKRESGQGETVDLTGEGDPPARPYKVAKTATGEEVIDLLDDD
;
A
#
# COMPACT_ATOMS: atom_id res chain seq x y z
N MET A 1 18.36 4.19 -0.31
CA MET A 1 18.35 5.59 -0.76
C MET A 1 17.96 5.57 -2.22
N ALA A 2 16.85 6.23 -2.57
CA ALA A 2 16.37 6.28 -3.95
C ALA A 2 17.07 7.39 -4.72
N ILE A 3 17.58 7.07 -5.90
CA ILE A 3 18.21 7.99 -6.84
C ILE A 3 17.56 7.78 -8.21
N ILE A 4 17.37 8.86 -8.96
CA ILE A 4 16.88 8.81 -10.34
C ILE A 4 18.04 9.05 -11.30
N ASP A 5 18.24 8.11 -12.23
CA ASP A 5 19.28 8.22 -13.25
C ASP A 5 19.09 9.46 -14.13
N GLY A 6 20.07 10.37 -14.04
CA GLY A 6 20.09 11.66 -14.73
C GLY A 6 19.25 12.75 -14.06
N LEU A 7 18.89 12.62 -12.78
CA LEU A 7 18.62 13.75 -11.88
C LEU A 7 19.72 13.78 -10.81
N ARG A 8 20.90 14.28 -11.17
CA ARG A 8 22.05 14.33 -10.25
C ARG A 8 21.78 15.31 -9.12
N GLY A 9 22.34 15.02 -7.94
CA GLY A 9 22.28 15.90 -6.78
C GLY A 9 20.92 15.98 -6.09
N VAL A 10 20.02 15.00 -6.31
CA VAL A 10 18.74 14.90 -5.60
C VAL A 10 18.58 13.48 -5.08
N ASP A 11 18.45 13.36 -3.75
CA ASP A 11 18.25 12.09 -3.08
C ASP A 11 16.97 12.14 -2.23
N VAL A 12 16.21 11.04 -2.24
CA VAL A 12 15.07 10.86 -1.36
C VAL A 12 15.24 9.57 -0.57
N THR A 13 15.03 9.65 0.74
CA THR A 13 15.12 8.49 1.63
C THR A 13 13.91 8.46 2.56
N ILE A 14 13.31 7.28 2.73
CA ILE A 14 12.30 7.07 3.76
C ILE A 14 12.99 6.56 5.02
N ARG A 15 12.70 7.16 6.17
CA ARG A 15 13.15 6.70 7.49
C ARG A 15 11.97 6.19 8.28
N VAL A 16 12.05 4.97 8.80
CA VAL A 16 11.03 4.34 9.65
C VAL A 16 11.60 4.21 11.05
N ASP A 17 10.91 4.75 12.06
CA ASP A 17 11.37 4.87 13.45
C ASP A 17 12.79 5.48 13.56
N GLY A 18 13.09 6.46 12.69
CA GLY A 18 14.38 7.16 12.65
C GLY A 18 15.49 6.43 11.90
N GLN A 19 15.27 5.19 11.44
CA GLN A 19 16.26 4.42 10.66
C GLN A 19 15.92 4.43 9.18
N THR A 20 16.93 4.51 8.31
CA THR A 20 16.73 4.38 6.85
C THR A 20 16.03 3.07 6.52
N ALA A 21 14.90 3.16 5.83
CA ALA A 21 14.13 2.00 5.40
C ALA A 21 14.97 1.12 4.46
N THR A 22 14.80 -0.18 4.57
CA THR A 22 15.36 -1.11 3.58
C THR A 22 14.55 -0.98 2.30
N GLU A 23 15.22 -0.65 1.22
CA GLU A 23 14.64 -0.51 -0.12
C GLU A 23 14.87 -1.80 -0.92
N TYR A 24 13.83 -2.24 -1.63
CA TYR A 24 13.85 -3.40 -2.51
C TYR A 24 13.48 -2.97 -3.92
N ALA A 25 14.06 -3.63 -4.93
CA ALA A 25 13.78 -3.33 -6.33
C ALA A 25 12.29 -3.57 -6.65
N ASP A 26 11.71 -2.68 -7.43
CA ASP A 26 10.37 -2.85 -7.99
C ASP A 26 10.50 -3.56 -9.37
N PRO A 27 10.04 -4.82 -9.50
CA PRO A 27 10.11 -5.56 -10.76
C PRO A 27 9.20 -4.97 -11.85
N ASP A 28 8.16 -4.23 -11.44
CA ASP A 28 7.21 -3.56 -12.32
C ASP A 28 7.58 -2.08 -12.54
N ALA A 29 8.78 -1.67 -12.10
CA ALA A 29 9.26 -0.32 -12.33
C ALA A 29 9.24 -0.04 -13.84
N PRO A 30 8.67 1.11 -14.28
CA PRO A 30 8.75 1.49 -15.67
C PRO A 30 10.23 1.52 -16.08
N ALA A 31 10.56 0.89 -17.21
CA ALA A 31 11.93 0.90 -17.73
C ALA A 31 12.46 2.34 -17.72
N ALA A 32 13.70 2.53 -17.25
CA ALA A 32 14.34 3.84 -17.18
C ALA A 32 14.41 4.44 -18.60
N GLY A 33 13.40 5.22 -18.95
CA GLY A 33 13.08 5.48 -20.35
C GLY A 33 11.70 6.10 -20.51
N ASP A 34 11.59 7.33 -20.03
CA ASP A 34 10.74 8.38 -20.59
C ASP A 34 9.28 8.01 -20.92
N THR A 35 8.45 7.88 -19.88
CA THR A 35 7.00 8.02 -20.09
C THR A 35 6.68 9.52 -20.13
N GLY A 36 7.00 10.16 -21.26
CA GLY A 36 6.65 11.56 -21.53
C GLY A 36 7.48 12.61 -20.78
N GLY A 37 8.82 12.51 -20.76
CA GLY A 37 9.72 13.52 -20.20
C GLY A 37 10.02 13.38 -18.70
N CYS A 38 9.21 12.61 -17.96
CA CYS A 38 9.28 12.50 -16.51
C CYS A 38 10.03 11.24 -16.06
N LYS A 39 11.11 11.43 -15.29
CA LYS A 39 11.90 10.33 -14.76
C LYS A 39 11.29 9.81 -13.46
N THR A 40 11.06 8.51 -13.37
CA THR A 40 10.45 7.89 -12.18
C THR A 40 11.37 6.83 -11.61
N SER A 41 11.63 6.88 -10.29
CA SER A 41 12.24 5.78 -9.53
C SER A 41 11.14 5.14 -8.69
N SER A 42 11.04 3.81 -8.72
CA SER A 42 10.08 3.05 -7.92
C SER A 42 10.79 2.00 -7.11
N GLN A 43 10.54 1.96 -5.81
CA GLN A 43 11.14 0.99 -4.90
C GLN A 43 10.15 0.54 -3.83
N TYR A 44 10.28 -0.71 -3.40
CA TYR A 44 9.52 -1.24 -2.28
C TYR A 44 10.23 -0.93 -0.96
N ILE A 45 9.46 -0.70 0.11
CA ILE A 45 9.98 -0.58 1.47
C ILE A 45 9.16 -1.42 2.46
N GLU A 46 9.82 -1.91 3.51
CA GLU A 46 9.13 -2.57 4.62
C GLU A 46 8.45 -1.53 5.53
N CYS A 47 7.17 -1.72 5.83
CA CYS A 47 6.44 -0.97 6.85
C CYS A 47 6.03 -1.87 8.03
N ARG A 48 5.82 -1.24 9.19
CA ARG A 48 5.35 -1.90 10.42
C ARG A 48 4.20 -1.10 11.01
N ASP A 49 3.22 -1.80 11.57
CA ASP A 49 2.05 -1.15 12.18
C ASP A 49 2.48 -0.18 13.29
N LYS A 50 1.90 1.02 13.29
CA LYS A 50 2.16 2.15 14.21
C LYS A 50 3.58 2.73 14.16
N ALA A 51 4.44 2.25 13.26
CA ALA A 51 5.76 2.83 13.09
C ALA A 51 5.63 4.24 12.48
N LYS A 52 6.38 5.19 13.03
CA LYS A 52 6.43 6.55 12.50
C LYS A 52 7.39 6.57 11.32
N PHE A 53 7.07 7.37 10.32
CA PHE A 53 8.00 7.56 9.20
C PHE A 53 8.21 9.02 8.85
N THR A 54 9.40 9.27 8.30
CA THR A 54 9.86 10.59 7.87
C THR A 54 10.43 10.47 6.46
N ILE A 55 10.11 11.44 5.63
CA ILE A 55 10.68 11.58 4.28
C ILE A 55 11.86 12.54 4.40
N HIS A 56 13.07 12.00 4.21
CA HIS A 56 14.29 12.78 4.18
C HIS A 56 14.59 13.19 2.74
N LEU A 57 14.56 14.50 2.50
CA LEU A 57 14.86 15.12 1.22
C LEU A 57 16.27 15.70 1.27
N LYS A 58 17.05 15.47 0.21
CA LYS A 58 18.37 16.06 0.06
C LYS A 58 18.59 16.58 -1.35
N VAL A 59 19.08 17.81 -1.46
CA VAL A 59 19.49 18.43 -2.72
C VAL A 59 20.91 18.97 -2.55
N THR A 60 21.82 18.59 -3.45
CA THR A 60 23.21 19.04 -3.46
C THR A 60 23.45 20.06 -4.56
N LYS A 61 24.61 20.73 -4.50
CA LYS A 61 25.09 21.64 -5.57
C LYS A 61 25.27 20.95 -6.94
N ASP A 62 25.29 19.62 -6.98
CA ASP A 62 25.45 18.87 -8.23
C ASP A 62 24.15 18.80 -9.04
N TYR A 63 23.03 19.24 -8.45
CA TYR A 63 21.79 19.45 -9.19
C TYR A 63 21.97 20.58 -10.21
N ALA A 64 21.59 20.30 -11.46
CA ALA A 64 21.73 21.22 -12.56
C ALA A 64 20.64 22.31 -12.51
N TRP A 65 20.88 23.35 -11.70
CA TRP A 65 20.01 24.54 -11.58
C TRP A 65 19.82 25.29 -12.91
N GLY A 66 20.75 25.12 -13.87
CA GLY A 66 20.58 25.64 -15.23
C GLY A 66 20.44 27.16 -15.30
N HIS A 67 19.85 27.67 -16.38
CA HIS A 67 19.95 29.09 -16.77
C HIS A 67 18.73 29.95 -16.39
N ARG A 68 17.74 29.41 -15.66
CA ARG A 68 16.40 30.03 -15.51
C ARG A 68 16.07 30.55 -14.10
N ASN A 69 17.02 30.59 -13.17
CA ASN A 69 16.79 30.97 -11.76
C ASN A 69 15.50 30.32 -11.20
N HIS A 70 15.32 29.02 -11.46
CA HIS A 70 14.14 28.31 -10.97
C HIS A 70 14.39 27.79 -9.55
N SER A 71 13.30 27.56 -8.83
CA SER A 71 13.29 26.83 -7.56
C SER A 71 12.75 25.42 -7.78
N LEU A 72 13.07 24.49 -6.88
CA LEU A 72 12.51 23.16 -6.82
C LEU A 72 11.31 23.16 -5.87
N ASN A 73 10.11 23.01 -6.41
CA ASN A 73 8.90 22.74 -5.65
C ASN A 73 8.73 21.23 -5.51
N ILE A 74 8.73 20.75 -4.27
CA ILE A 74 8.72 19.32 -3.92
C ILE A 74 7.36 18.98 -3.31
N GLY A 75 6.51 18.33 -4.07
CA GLY A 75 5.18 17.90 -3.62
C GLY A 75 5.21 16.48 -3.07
N ILE A 76 4.78 16.29 -1.83
CA ILE A 76 4.71 15.00 -1.17
C ILE A 76 3.25 14.52 -1.15
N PHE A 77 3.03 13.34 -1.70
CA PHE A 77 1.74 12.66 -1.74
C PHE A 77 1.85 11.33 -1.02
N ILE A 78 0.91 11.06 -0.12
CA ILE A 78 0.84 9.82 0.64
C ILE A 78 -0.54 9.22 0.40
N ASP A 79 -0.58 7.96 -0.03
CA ASP A 79 -1.82 7.26 -0.38
C ASP A 79 -2.68 7.98 -1.43
N GLY A 80 -2.01 8.77 -2.29
CA GLY A 80 -2.65 9.58 -3.32
C GLY A 80 -3.21 10.92 -2.87
N GLU A 81 -3.06 11.27 -1.59
CA GLU A 81 -3.43 12.57 -1.04
C GLU A 81 -2.21 13.46 -0.84
N TYR A 82 -2.35 14.77 -1.09
CA TYR A 82 -1.29 15.73 -0.84
C TYR A 82 -1.08 15.89 0.67
N ALA A 83 0.15 15.66 1.13
CA ALA A 83 0.49 15.71 2.55
C ALA A 83 1.23 17.00 2.92
N LYS A 84 2.24 17.38 2.11
CA LYS A 84 3.07 18.57 2.34
C LYS A 84 3.80 18.99 1.06
N GLY A 85 4.26 20.23 1.03
CA GLY A 85 5.15 20.74 0.00
C GLY A 85 6.37 21.40 0.62
N GLU A 86 7.52 21.24 0.00
CA GLU A 86 8.77 21.90 0.37
C GLU A 86 9.34 22.67 -0.83
N LEU A 87 10.17 23.68 -0.55
CA LEU A 87 10.80 24.50 -1.56
C LEU A 87 12.31 24.55 -1.32
N CYS A 88 13.08 24.24 -2.36
CA CYS A 88 14.53 24.35 -2.36
C CYS A 88 14.97 25.31 -3.47
N ARG A 89 15.85 26.25 -3.14
CA ARG A 89 16.43 27.23 -4.07
C ARG A 89 17.89 26.89 -4.34
N GLU A 90 18.42 27.41 -5.44
CA GLU A 90 19.86 27.30 -5.74
C GLU A 90 20.73 27.79 -4.58
N GLY A 91 20.38 28.96 -4.04
CA GLY A 91 21.05 29.56 -2.88
C GLY A 91 21.14 28.64 -1.65
N ASP A 92 20.14 27.76 -1.45
CA ASP A 92 20.08 26.85 -0.31
C ASP A 92 21.13 25.71 -0.42
N THR A 93 21.70 25.50 -1.62
CA THR A 93 22.64 24.41 -1.91
C THR A 93 24.10 24.86 -2.09
N LEU A 94 24.37 26.18 -2.07
CA LEU A 94 25.67 26.76 -2.43
C LEU A 94 26.80 26.36 -1.48
N PHE A 95 26.53 26.34 -0.18
CA PHE A 95 27.56 26.13 0.86
C PHE A 95 27.55 24.71 1.43
N GLN A 96 26.38 24.08 1.47
CA GLN A 96 26.17 22.73 1.97
C GLN A 96 24.94 22.12 1.28
N PRO A 97 24.78 20.78 1.28
CA PRO A 97 23.55 20.16 0.84
C PRO A 97 22.35 20.72 1.59
N TRP A 98 21.29 21.04 0.86
CA TRP A 98 19.98 21.32 1.47
C TRP A 98 19.38 19.99 1.91
N GLU A 99 19.05 19.87 3.19
CA GLU A 99 18.43 18.67 3.75
C GLU A 99 17.16 19.07 4.52
N CYS A 100 16.08 18.30 4.35
CA CYS A 100 14.79 18.55 4.98
C CYS A 100 14.13 17.23 5.39
N ASP A 101 13.75 17.13 6.67
CA ASP A 101 13.00 15.99 7.20
C ASP A 101 11.51 16.32 7.31
N VAL A 102 10.69 15.59 6.55
CA VAL A 102 9.23 15.75 6.51
C VAL A 102 8.56 14.54 7.14
N GLY A 103 8.22 14.67 8.44
CA GLY A 103 7.59 13.60 9.24
C GLY A 103 6.16 13.88 9.68
N HIS A 104 5.55 14.98 9.22
CA HIS A 104 4.19 15.38 9.61
C HIS A 104 3.51 16.19 8.51
N ARG A 105 2.17 16.21 8.55
CA ARG A 105 1.34 17.21 7.85
C ARG A 105 0.91 18.32 8.80
N THR A 106 0.63 19.49 8.24
CA THR A 106 0.02 20.61 8.97
C THR A 106 -1.42 20.76 8.54
N VAL A 107 -2.32 20.82 9.51
CA VAL A 107 -3.76 20.92 9.30
C VAL A 107 -4.28 22.18 9.96
N ARG A 108 -5.18 22.88 9.27
CA ARG A 108 -5.94 23.99 9.85
C ARG A 108 -7.16 23.43 10.56
N LEU A 109 -7.27 23.66 11.87
CA LEU A 109 -8.50 23.50 12.61
C LEU A 109 -9.28 24.80 12.46
N GLY A 110 -10.39 24.76 11.72
CA GLY A 110 -11.26 25.92 11.58
C GLY A 110 -11.79 26.37 12.94
N GLY A 111 -11.82 27.68 13.17
CA GLY A 111 -12.66 28.25 14.22
C GLY A 111 -14.11 28.06 13.79
N ASN A 112 -14.87 27.21 14.48
CA ASN A 112 -16.30 26.99 14.18
C ASN A 112 -17.17 28.22 14.47
N GLN A 113 -16.57 29.35 14.87
CA GLN A 113 -17.27 30.57 15.28
C GLN A 113 -16.61 31.83 14.71
N PRO A 114 -17.42 32.86 14.36
CA PRO A 114 -16.90 34.17 13.97
C PRO A 114 -16.01 34.75 15.07
N GLY A 115 -14.80 35.19 14.70
CA GLY A 115 -13.85 35.83 15.62
C GLY A 115 -12.83 34.89 16.29
N GLN A 116 -12.91 33.58 16.09
CA GLN A 116 -11.84 32.67 16.51
C GLN A 116 -10.66 32.71 15.54
N GLN A 117 -9.46 32.90 16.09
CA GLN A 117 -8.21 32.82 15.35
C GLN A 117 -7.96 31.36 14.92
N ASP A 118 -7.48 31.18 13.69
CA ASP A 118 -7.14 29.86 13.16
C ASP A 118 -6.12 29.16 14.05
N ARG A 119 -6.39 27.89 14.39
CA ARG A 119 -5.46 27.03 15.11
C ARG A 119 -4.87 26.03 14.14
N TYR A 120 -3.55 25.93 14.14
CA TYR A 120 -2.81 24.99 13.32
C TYR A 120 -2.35 23.83 14.19
N VAL A 121 -2.44 22.62 13.65
CA VAL A 121 -1.93 21.41 14.29
C VAL A 121 -1.04 20.62 13.36
N ALA A 122 0.02 20.04 13.90
CA ALA A 122 0.85 19.06 13.22
C ALA A 122 0.36 17.66 13.56
N GLN A 123 0.40 16.75 12.59
CA GLN A 123 0.13 15.33 12.80
C GLN A 123 1.22 14.51 12.12
N ALA A 124 1.95 13.72 12.91
CA ALA A 124 3.02 12.88 12.41
C ALA A 124 2.49 11.74 11.53
N PHE A 125 3.28 11.32 10.57
CA PHE A 125 2.94 10.18 9.71
C PHE A 125 3.22 8.87 10.42
N GLU A 126 2.24 7.97 10.40
CA GLU A 126 2.30 6.64 10.99
C GLU A 126 1.77 5.62 9.99
N PHE A 127 2.34 4.42 9.95
CA PHE A 127 1.72 3.32 9.22
C PHE A 127 0.61 2.70 10.07
N SER A 128 -0.47 2.26 9.44
CA SER A 128 -1.57 1.58 10.10
C SER A 128 -2.14 0.46 9.25
N GLY A 129 -2.41 -0.68 9.88
CA GLY A 129 -3.10 -1.79 9.22
C GLY A 129 -4.48 -1.42 8.71
N ILE A 130 -4.83 -1.86 7.50
CA ILE A 130 -6.15 -1.65 6.91
C ILE A 130 -7.15 -2.63 7.51
N LYS A 131 -8.28 -2.11 8.02
CA LYS A 131 -9.41 -2.93 8.47
C LYS A 131 -10.26 -3.32 7.26
N LYS A 132 -10.55 -4.61 7.13
CA LYS A 132 -11.33 -5.16 6.01
C LYS A 132 -12.78 -5.40 6.44
N VAL A 133 -13.72 -4.97 5.61
CA VAL A 133 -15.17 -5.15 5.82
C VAL A 133 -15.73 -5.98 4.66
N ASP A 134 -16.40 -7.10 4.97
CA ASP A 134 -16.94 -7.99 3.94
C ASP A 134 -18.30 -7.52 3.39
N ASP A 135 -19.12 -6.91 4.25
CA ASP A 135 -20.48 -6.47 3.92
C ASP A 135 -20.55 -4.96 3.67
N ALA A 136 -20.09 -4.56 2.47
CA ALA A 136 -20.13 -3.16 2.02
C ALA A 136 -21.02 -3.03 0.77
N PRO A 137 -21.84 -1.96 0.66
CA PRO A 137 -22.68 -1.73 -0.51
C PRO A 137 -21.85 -1.45 -1.75
N ASP A 138 -22.31 -1.88 -2.92
CA ASP A 138 -21.50 -1.87 -4.15
C ASP A 138 -21.04 -0.45 -4.57
N GLU A 139 -21.85 0.59 -4.34
CA GLU A 139 -21.45 1.99 -4.58
C GLU A 139 -20.23 2.42 -3.76
N ARG A 140 -20.16 1.96 -2.50
CA ARG A 140 -18.99 2.18 -1.62
C ARG A 140 -17.79 1.43 -2.17
N VAL A 141 -17.98 0.20 -2.64
CA VAL A 141 -16.91 -0.63 -3.23
C VAL A 141 -16.29 0.06 -4.44
N VAL A 142 -17.07 0.63 -5.36
CA VAL A 142 -16.55 1.32 -6.55
C VAL A 142 -15.65 2.51 -6.17
N ASN A 143 -16.10 3.34 -5.23
CA ASN A 143 -15.31 4.47 -4.73
C ASN A 143 -14.02 4.01 -4.03
N GLU A 144 -14.11 2.97 -3.21
CA GLU A 144 -12.97 2.41 -2.48
C GLU A 144 -11.97 1.71 -3.39
N VAL A 145 -12.40 1.08 -4.50
CA VAL A 145 -11.49 0.49 -5.51
C VAL A 145 -10.54 1.55 -6.06
N SER A 146 -11.05 2.76 -6.33
CA SER A 146 -10.23 3.86 -6.85
C SER A 146 -9.20 4.35 -5.82
N LYS A 147 -9.60 4.48 -4.54
CA LYS A 147 -8.72 4.87 -3.43
C LYS A 147 -7.67 3.79 -3.14
N ALA A 148 -8.10 2.54 -3.12
CA ALA A 148 -7.24 1.37 -2.91
C ALA A 148 -6.14 1.24 -3.96
N ARG A 149 -6.23 1.89 -5.13
CA ARG A 149 -5.14 1.93 -6.13
C ARG A 149 -3.97 2.80 -5.69
N LYS A 150 -4.24 3.80 -4.86
CA LYS A 150 -3.22 4.76 -4.40
C LYS A 150 -2.69 4.41 -3.01
N LEU A 151 -3.40 3.57 -2.25
CA LEU A 151 -2.96 3.08 -0.95
C LEU A 151 -1.64 2.31 -1.03
N GLY A 152 -0.82 2.43 0.01
CA GLY A 152 0.44 1.72 0.08
C GLY A 152 1.55 2.39 -0.74
N MET A 153 1.41 3.69 -1.05
CA MET A 153 2.35 4.43 -1.88
C MET A 153 2.67 5.82 -1.30
N ILE A 154 3.94 6.17 -1.28
CA ILE A 154 4.44 7.52 -1.01
C ILE A 154 5.07 8.03 -2.32
N GLU A 155 4.55 9.12 -2.89
CA GLU A 155 5.08 9.75 -4.09
C GLU A 155 5.66 11.14 -3.77
N ILE A 156 6.92 11.36 -4.14
CA ILE A 156 7.59 12.66 -4.02
C ILE A 156 7.82 13.17 -5.43
N LYS A 157 7.20 14.31 -5.76
CA LYS A 157 7.19 14.89 -7.10
C LYS A 157 7.98 16.19 -7.10
N PHE A 158 8.99 16.28 -7.95
CA PHE A 158 9.83 17.47 -8.11
C PHE A 158 9.37 18.26 -9.32
N PHE A 159 9.13 19.56 -9.13
CA PHE A 159 8.76 20.49 -10.19
C PHE A 159 9.76 21.64 -10.20
N ARG A 160 10.19 22.07 -11.40
CA ARG A 160 10.83 23.38 -11.52
C ARG A 160 9.74 24.46 -11.51
N CYS A 161 9.94 25.50 -10.73
CA CYS A 161 8.98 26.59 -10.63
C CYS A 161 9.65 27.97 -10.56
N ILE A 162 8.87 29.00 -10.85
CA ILE A 162 9.21 30.40 -10.59
C ILE A 162 8.36 30.89 -9.44
N GLU A 163 9.01 31.51 -8.45
CA GLU A 163 8.36 32.12 -7.31
C GLU A 163 7.65 33.41 -7.73
N SER A 164 6.42 33.60 -7.26
CA SER A 164 5.55 34.74 -7.61
C SER A 164 5.09 35.55 -6.40
N GLY A 165 5.74 35.35 -5.25
CA GLY A 165 5.47 36.06 -3.99
C GLY A 165 4.88 35.17 -2.89
N GLY A 166 4.53 35.79 -1.76
CA GLY A 166 3.83 35.12 -0.65
C GLY A 166 2.44 34.66 -1.07
N ALA A 167 1.98 33.56 -0.51
CA ALA A 167 0.65 33.03 -0.76
C ALA A 167 -0.19 33.04 0.52
N ASP A 168 -1.36 33.68 0.47
CA ASP A 168 -2.40 33.56 1.49
C ASP A 168 -3.20 32.27 1.25
N ILE A 169 -2.51 31.13 1.38
CA ILE A 169 -3.13 29.80 1.24
C ILE A 169 -3.29 29.20 2.63
N ALA A 170 -4.47 28.71 2.93
CA ALA A 170 -4.69 27.89 4.12
C ALA A 170 -4.28 26.43 3.82
N PRO A 171 -3.64 25.73 4.78
CA PRO A 171 -3.51 24.28 4.70
C PRO A 171 -4.86 23.63 4.51
N GLN A 172 -4.85 22.45 3.91
CA GLN A 172 -6.06 21.65 3.73
C GLN A 172 -6.72 21.40 5.10
N GLN A 173 -8.06 21.46 5.14
CA GLN A 173 -8.81 21.05 6.33
C GLN A 173 -8.62 19.55 6.57
N SER A 174 -8.65 19.16 7.84
CA SER A 174 -8.59 17.75 8.22
C SER A 174 -9.73 17.01 7.52
N ARG A 175 -9.39 16.01 6.71
CA ARG A 175 -10.35 14.98 6.31
C ARG A 175 -10.04 13.74 7.12
N GLU A 176 -11.08 13.18 7.73
CA GLU A 176 -10.98 11.86 8.34
C GLU A 176 -10.71 10.84 7.23
N GLN A 177 -9.57 10.17 7.31
CA GLN A 177 -9.29 9.02 6.46
C GLN A 177 -9.85 7.79 7.17
N SER A 178 -10.83 7.13 6.53
CA SER A 178 -11.32 5.83 7.00
C SER A 178 -10.20 4.80 6.92
N THR A 179 -9.98 4.08 8.01
CA THR A 179 -9.09 2.90 8.04
C THR A 179 -9.80 1.62 7.59
N GLU A 180 -11.09 1.71 7.30
CA GLU A 180 -11.95 0.61 6.90
C GLU A 180 -12.23 0.63 5.40
N PHE A 181 -11.91 -0.48 4.75
CA PHE A 181 -12.09 -0.70 3.32
C PHE A 181 -12.82 -2.03 3.08
N ALA A 182 -13.65 -2.08 2.05
CA ALA A 182 -14.31 -3.29 1.63
C ALA A 182 -13.27 -4.34 1.18
N SER A 183 -13.42 -5.58 1.64
CA SER A 183 -12.57 -6.71 1.21
C SER A 183 -12.57 -6.86 -0.31
N LYS A 184 -13.71 -6.61 -0.97
CA LYS A 184 -13.87 -6.59 -2.43
C LYS A 184 -12.95 -5.55 -3.10
N ALA A 185 -12.79 -4.36 -2.51
CA ALA A 185 -11.99 -3.27 -3.08
C ALA A 185 -10.47 -3.50 -3.02
N LEU A 186 -10.02 -4.31 -2.05
CA LEU A 186 -8.62 -4.67 -1.85
C LEU A 186 -8.23 -5.97 -2.56
N LYS A 187 -9.19 -6.69 -3.14
CA LYS A 187 -8.94 -7.99 -3.78
C LYS A 187 -7.93 -7.84 -4.93
N GLY A 188 -6.94 -8.73 -4.97
CA GLY A 188 -5.87 -8.69 -5.97
C GLY A 188 -4.70 -7.75 -5.64
N LYS A 189 -4.71 -7.08 -4.48
CA LYS A 189 -3.57 -6.30 -3.98
C LYS A 189 -3.06 -6.86 -2.67
N ALA A 190 -1.74 -6.89 -2.48
CA ALA A 190 -1.15 -7.25 -1.19
C ALA A 190 -0.99 -6.03 -0.25
N THR A 191 -1.67 -4.92 -0.54
CA THR A 191 -1.71 -3.75 0.34
C THR A 191 -2.37 -4.10 1.67
N SER A 192 -1.56 -4.22 2.72
CA SER A 192 -1.99 -4.55 4.08
C SER A 192 -2.06 -3.31 4.99
N HIS A 193 -1.34 -2.25 4.64
CA HIS A 193 -1.21 -1.04 5.44
C HIS A 193 -1.58 0.19 4.62
N MET A 194 -2.02 1.22 5.33
CA MET A 194 -2.20 2.59 4.86
C MET A 194 -1.46 3.55 5.80
N THR A 195 -1.55 4.85 5.53
CA THR A 195 -1.07 5.88 6.43
C THR A 195 -2.17 6.33 7.38
N SER A 196 -1.82 6.44 8.66
CA SER A 196 -2.58 7.15 9.67
C SER A 196 -1.79 8.36 10.18
N TYR A 197 -2.44 9.17 11.02
CA TYR A 197 -1.84 10.36 11.58
C TYR A 197 -1.88 10.33 13.09
N SER A 198 -0.80 10.80 13.72
CA SER A 198 -0.75 10.93 15.17
C SER A 198 -1.83 11.89 15.70
N PRO A 199 -2.13 11.85 17.01
CA PRO A 199 -2.92 12.90 17.64
C PRO A 199 -2.39 14.30 17.31
N PRO A 200 -3.26 15.29 17.11
CA PRO A 200 -2.87 16.63 16.70
C PRO A 200 -2.08 17.35 17.79
N THR A 201 -0.92 17.89 17.45
CA THR A 201 -0.11 18.73 18.33
C THR A 201 -0.16 20.19 17.87
N PRO A 202 -0.29 21.18 18.76
CA PRO A 202 -0.29 22.59 18.37
C PRO A 202 0.96 22.97 17.58
N THR A 203 0.78 23.73 16.49
CA THR A 203 1.89 24.26 15.69
C THR A 203 1.60 25.69 15.24
N THR A 204 2.60 26.34 14.65
CA THR A 204 2.48 27.70 14.11
C THR A 204 1.87 27.69 12.72
N ALA A 205 1.35 28.85 12.29
CA ALA A 205 0.86 29.01 10.93
C ALA A 205 2.01 28.81 9.93
N PRO A 206 1.86 27.91 8.95
CA PRO A 206 2.87 27.72 7.91
C PRO A 206 2.95 28.94 7.00
N ARG A 207 4.14 29.18 6.43
CA ARG A 207 4.35 30.19 5.40
C ARG A 207 4.32 29.53 4.03
N TYR A 208 3.45 30.01 3.16
CA TYR A 208 3.35 29.52 1.79
C TYR A 208 3.91 30.54 0.80
N ILE A 209 4.52 30.00 -0.25
CA ILE A 209 5.06 30.78 -1.37
C ILE A 209 4.33 30.33 -2.62
N LYS A 210 3.82 31.31 -3.38
CA LYS A 210 3.12 31.04 -4.62
C LYS A 210 4.16 30.70 -5.69
N CYS A 211 4.08 29.47 -6.20
CA CYS A 211 4.99 28.98 -7.22
C CYS A 211 4.20 28.67 -8.50
N ASN A 212 4.76 29.06 -9.65
CA ASN A 212 4.25 28.67 -10.96
C ASN A 212 5.20 27.64 -11.56
N ASN A 213 4.73 26.41 -11.76
CA ASN A 213 5.52 25.36 -12.39
C ASN A 213 5.88 25.77 -13.82
N LEU A 214 7.09 25.41 -14.26
CA LEU A 214 7.54 25.70 -15.62
C LEU A 214 6.70 24.92 -16.62
N ARG A 215 5.97 25.64 -17.48
CA ARG A 215 5.12 25.05 -18.51
C ARG A 215 5.89 24.13 -19.47
N ALA A 216 7.17 24.43 -19.71
CA ALA A 216 8.03 23.65 -20.60
C ALA A 216 8.24 22.20 -20.13
N ASP A 217 8.03 21.92 -18.83
CA ASP A 217 8.29 20.59 -18.25
C ASP A 217 7.10 19.65 -18.40
N ASN A 218 5.91 20.18 -18.74
CA ASN A 218 4.66 19.42 -18.88
C ASN A 218 4.32 18.52 -17.68
N GLY A 219 4.83 18.83 -16.48
CA GLY A 219 4.63 18.00 -15.30
C GLY A 219 5.82 18.05 -14.34
N PRO A 220 5.91 17.07 -13.42
CA PRO A 220 7.09 16.92 -12.59
C PRO A 220 8.28 16.48 -13.44
N ILE A 221 9.46 16.99 -13.13
CA ILE A 221 10.73 16.56 -13.75
C ILE A 221 11.20 15.21 -13.21
N ALA A 222 10.74 14.85 -12.01
CA ALA A 222 11.07 13.60 -11.36
C ALA A 222 10.02 13.15 -10.35
N ILE A 223 9.84 11.84 -10.23
CA ILE A 223 8.94 11.20 -9.27
C ILE A 223 9.67 10.08 -8.56
N PHE A 224 9.82 10.18 -7.24
CA PHE A 224 10.25 9.07 -6.40
C PHE A 224 9.02 8.40 -5.80
N ARG A 225 8.85 7.12 -6.08
CA ARG A 225 7.75 6.30 -5.61
C ARG A 225 8.28 5.24 -4.65
N PHE A 226 7.75 5.24 -3.43
CA PHE A 226 8.01 4.22 -2.44
C PHE A 226 6.73 3.42 -2.18
N ILE A 227 6.75 2.15 -2.56
CA ILE A 227 5.65 1.21 -2.37
C ILE A 227 5.87 0.50 -1.04
N TYR A 228 5.07 0.81 -0.04
CA TYR A 228 5.27 0.24 1.30
C TYR A 228 4.37 -0.96 1.54
N ARG A 229 4.94 -2.03 2.11
CA ARG A 229 4.26 -3.29 2.43
C ARG A 229 4.78 -3.84 3.75
N SER A 230 3.93 -4.60 4.46
CA SER A 230 4.44 -5.41 5.58
C SER A 230 5.41 -6.46 5.07
N LYS A 231 6.23 -7.02 5.96
CA LYS A 231 7.15 -8.11 5.62
C LYS A 231 6.44 -9.29 4.95
N GLU A 232 5.26 -9.66 5.44
CA GLU A 232 4.42 -10.71 4.86
C GLU A 232 3.90 -10.31 3.47
N GLY A 233 3.56 -9.03 3.29
CA GLY A 233 3.16 -8.47 2.00
C GLY A 233 4.29 -8.52 0.97
N LEU A 234 5.52 -8.16 1.37
CA LEU A 234 6.70 -8.27 0.52
C LEU A 234 6.99 -9.72 0.11
N ILE A 235 6.80 -10.68 1.02
CA ILE A 235 6.92 -12.12 0.71
C ILE A 235 5.80 -12.58 -0.23
N ALA A 236 4.56 -12.08 -0.03
CA ALA A 236 3.40 -12.46 -0.83
C ALA A 236 3.49 -11.92 -2.27
N GLU A 237 4.05 -10.71 -2.45
CA GLU A 237 4.36 -10.12 -3.77
C GLU A 237 5.70 -10.62 -4.34
N ALA A 238 6.36 -11.59 -3.67
CA ALA A 238 7.65 -12.16 -4.09
C ALA A 238 8.80 -11.14 -4.25
N ILE A 239 8.69 -9.98 -3.61
CA ILE A 239 9.75 -8.95 -3.57
C ILE A 239 10.93 -9.43 -2.71
N ILE A 240 10.63 -10.14 -1.62
CA ILE A 240 11.66 -10.78 -0.78
C ILE A 240 11.44 -12.29 -0.73
N PRO A 241 12.53 -13.09 -0.70
CA PRO A 241 12.42 -14.53 -0.70
C PRO A 241 11.71 -15.03 0.57
N ARG A 242 10.77 -15.96 0.39
CA ARG A 242 10.18 -16.70 1.51
C ARG A 242 11.27 -17.52 2.16
N ALA A 243 11.47 -17.34 3.47
CA ALA A 243 12.37 -18.21 4.24
C ALA A 243 11.98 -19.68 3.98
N PRO A 244 12.94 -20.56 3.65
CA PRO A 244 12.63 -21.96 3.45
C PRO A 244 11.99 -22.46 4.74
N ARG A 245 10.70 -22.81 4.68
CA ARG A 245 10.09 -23.58 5.76
C ARG A 245 11.00 -24.77 5.98
N ALA A 246 11.48 -24.97 7.20
CA ALA A 246 12.20 -26.17 7.58
C ALA A 246 11.37 -27.33 7.01
N ARG A 247 11.91 -28.00 5.99
CA ARG A 247 11.17 -29.07 5.30
C ARG A 247 10.75 -30.02 6.41
N SER A 248 9.44 -30.24 6.55
CA SER A 248 8.93 -31.41 7.26
C SER A 248 9.76 -32.58 6.79
N VAL A 249 10.40 -33.29 7.72
CA VAL A 249 11.27 -34.44 7.46
C VAL A 249 10.69 -35.24 6.30
N THR A 250 11.38 -35.24 5.17
CA THR A 250 11.00 -36.07 4.03
C THR A 250 11.09 -37.51 4.51
N LEU A 251 9.94 -38.16 4.70
CA LEU A 251 9.86 -39.59 5.07
C LEU A 251 10.36 -40.52 3.96
N VAL A 252 10.72 -39.95 2.80
CA VAL A 252 11.25 -40.67 1.65
C VAL A 252 12.67 -41.12 1.97
N GLY A 253 12.86 -42.44 2.11
CA GLY A 253 14.15 -43.07 2.41
C GLY A 253 14.34 -43.46 3.88
N LEU A 254 13.36 -43.23 4.76
CA LEU A 254 13.38 -43.71 6.13
C LEU A 254 12.78 -45.12 6.21
N SER A 255 13.41 -46.01 6.98
CA SER A 255 12.81 -47.31 7.29
C SER A 255 11.54 -47.12 8.13
N GLU A 256 10.61 -48.09 8.10
CA GLU A 256 9.39 -48.02 8.92
C GLU A 256 9.67 -47.80 10.41
N GLU A 257 10.82 -48.26 10.89
CA GLU A 257 11.29 -48.10 12.27
C GLU A 257 11.68 -46.65 12.56
N GLN A 258 12.34 -45.98 11.62
CA GLN A 258 12.71 -44.57 11.73
C GLN A 258 11.47 -43.66 11.65
N ILE A 259 10.48 -44.02 10.83
CA ILE A 259 9.20 -43.31 10.75
C ILE A 259 8.42 -43.47 12.07
N ARG A 260 8.38 -44.68 12.64
CA ARG A 260 7.74 -44.94 13.93
C ARG A 260 8.43 -44.19 15.07
N ALA A 261 9.76 -44.17 15.11
CA ALA A 261 10.54 -43.44 16.11
C ALA A 261 10.28 -41.92 16.06
N LEU A 262 10.23 -41.34 14.85
CA LEU A 262 9.88 -39.92 14.65
C LEU A 262 8.44 -39.61 15.06
N ALA A 263 7.50 -40.51 14.80
CA ALA A 263 6.10 -40.36 15.20
C ALA A 263 5.94 -40.42 16.72
N THR A 264 6.64 -41.33 17.40
CA THR A 264 6.64 -41.41 18.87
C THR A 264 7.28 -40.17 19.50
N GLU A 265 8.41 -39.70 18.97
CA GLU A 265 9.07 -38.49 19.47
C GLU A 265 8.19 -37.23 19.28
N ALA A 266 7.51 -37.12 18.14
CA ALA A 266 6.59 -36.02 17.87
C ALA A 266 5.35 -36.04 18.78
N LEU A 267 4.85 -37.23 19.14
CA LEU A 267 3.77 -37.40 20.11
C LEU A 267 4.24 -37.05 21.52
N GLU A 268 5.42 -37.48 21.94
CA GLU A 268 5.98 -37.17 23.26
C GLU A 268 6.21 -35.66 23.45
N ARG A 269 6.76 -34.98 22.44
CA ARG A 269 6.92 -33.52 22.45
C ARG A 269 5.59 -32.77 22.54
N ARG A 270 4.51 -33.36 22.01
CA ARG A 270 3.14 -32.80 22.08
C ARG A 270 2.41 -33.17 23.37
N SER A 271 2.89 -34.18 24.10
CA SER A 271 2.33 -34.65 25.38
C SER A 271 2.95 -33.96 26.61
N VAL A 272 3.94 -33.09 26.45
CA VAL A 272 4.45 -32.23 27.52
C VAL A 272 3.37 -31.19 27.88
N LYS A 273 2.76 -31.39 29.04
CA LYS A 273 1.64 -30.60 29.58
C LYS A 273 2.01 -29.12 29.76
N PRO A 274 1.11 -28.17 29.46
CA PRO A 274 1.22 -26.80 29.96
C PRO A 274 0.95 -26.77 31.48
N GLU A 275 1.69 -25.92 32.20
CA GLU A 275 1.50 -25.66 33.63
C GLU A 275 0.06 -25.16 33.94
N PRO A 276 -0.49 -25.48 35.13
CA PRO A 276 -1.88 -25.17 35.43
C PRO A 276 -2.01 -23.72 35.92
N GLY A 277 -2.54 -22.85 35.07
CA GLY A 277 -2.95 -21.51 35.48
C GLY A 277 -3.65 -20.76 34.36
N VAL A 278 -4.87 -20.30 34.63
CA VAL A 278 -5.76 -19.45 33.80
C VAL A 278 -6.80 -20.21 32.97
N LYS A 279 -8.06 -20.00 33.37
CA LYS A 279 -9.30 -20.53 32.80
C LYS A 279 -9.51 -20.00 31.38
N GLN A 280 -9.87 -20.87 30.44
CA GLN A 280 -10.57 -20.49 29.22
C GLN A 280 -11.86 -21.31 29.10
N GLU A 281 -12.98 -20.61 29.19
CA GLU A 281 -14.31 -21.11 28.87
C GLU A 281 -14.37 -21.46 27.38
N VAL A 282 -14.57 -22.73 27.07
CA VAL A 282 -14.89 -23.19 25.70
C VAL A 282 -16.37 -23.50 25.66
N LYS A 283 -17.12 -22.59 25.04
CA LYS A 283 -18.51 -22.77 24.64
C LYS A 283 -18.55 -23.82 23.52
N GLN A 284 -19.17 -24.95 23.78
CA GLN A 284 -19.44 -26.01 22.81
C GLN A 284 -20.57 -25.58 21.87
N GLU A 285 -20.40 -25.74 20.56
CA GLU A 285 -21.49 -26.04 19.63
C GLU A 285 -21.06 -27.05 18.54
N PRO A 286 -22.00 -27.88 18.04
CA PRO A 286 -21.69 -29.21 17.54
C PRO A 286 -21.41 -29.29 16.02
N ARG A 287 -20.49 -30.20 15.65
CA ARG A 287 -20.18 -30.57 14.26
C ARG A 287 -21.29 -31.43 13.66
N GLY A 288 -21.95 -30.92 12.62
CA GLY A 288 -22.84 -31.70 11.76
C GLY A 288 -22.06 -32.66 10.86
N ILE A 289 -22.31 -33.95 11.03
CA ILE A 289 -21.86 -35.04 10.15
C ILE A 289 -22.77 -35.05 8.92
N LYS A 290 -22.23 -34.77 7.74
CA LYS A 290 -22.97 -34.87 6.47
C LYS A 290 -22.88 -36.32 5.99
N ARG A 291 -23.98 -37.06 6.15
CA ARG A 291 -24.17 -38.39 5.56
C ARG A 291 -24.57 -38.23 4.09
N GLU A 292 -23.90 -38.93 3.19
CA GLU A 292 -24.39 -39.20 1.84
C GLU A 292 -25.50 -40.25 1.89
N SER A 293 -26.62 -39.94 1.24
CA SER A 293 -27.61 -40.89 0.70
C SER A 293 -27.96 -40.31 -0.67
N GLY A 294 -27.82 -40.95 -1.82
CA GLY A 294 -27.77 -42.37 -2.14
C GLY A 294 -28.66 -42.52 -3.37
N GLN A 295 -28.07 -42.60 -4.56
CA GLN A 295 -28.69 -43.18 -5.75
C GLN A 295 -27.56 -43.64 -6.66
N GLY A 296 -27.30 -44.95 -6.58
CA GLY A 296 -26.36 -45.63 -7.45
C GLY A 296 -26.97 -45.82 -8.82
N GLU A 297 -26.24 -45.43 -9.84
CA GLU A 297 -26.45 -45.88 -11.21
C GLU A 297 -25.09 -46.33 -11.73
N THR A 298 -24.94 -47.65 -11.84
CA THR A 298 -23.76 -48.30 -12.41
C THR A 298 -23.78 -48.10 -13.92
N VAL A 299 -22.82 -47.35 -14.47
CA VAL A 299 -22.67 -47.16 -15.92
C VAL A 299 -21.75 -48.26 -16.47
N ASP A 300 -22.34 -49.14 -17.27
CA ASP A 300 -21.67 -50.17 -18.07
C ASP A 300 -20.93 -49.51 -19.24
N LEU A 301 -19.66 -49.86 -19.45
CA LEU A 301 -18.75 -49.24 -20.42
C LEU A 301 -18.57 -50.11 -21.69
N THR A 302 -19.66 -50.69 -22.19
CA THR A 302 -19.65 -51.38 -23.49
C THR A 302 -20.86 -51.02 -24.34
N GLY A 303 -20.71 -49.99 -25.17
CA GLY A 303 -21.70 -49.64 -26.19
C GLY A 303 -21.35 -48.34 -26.91
N GLU A 304 -21.09 -48.41 -28.21
CA GLU A 304 -21.03 -47.24 -29.10
C GLU A 304 -22.39 -46.53 -29.11
N GLY A 305 -22.41 -45.28 -28.64
CA GLY A 305 -23.59 -44.41 -28.66
C GLY A 305 -23.23 -43.05 -28.08
N ASP A 306 -23.60 -41.97 -28.79
CA ASP A 306 -23.27 -40.59 -28.44
C ASP A 306 -23.69 -40.21 -27.00
N PRO A 307 -22.90 -39.37 -26.30
CA PRO A 307 -23.23 -38.92 -24.96
C PRO A 307 -24.49 -38.01 -24.97
N PRO A 308 -25.36 -38.11 -23.95
CA PRO A 308 -26.54 -37.25 -23.86
C PRO A 308 -26.16 -35.78 -23.65
N ALA A 309 -26.94 -34.89 -24.28
CA ALA A 309 -26.74 -33.44 -24.25
C ALA A 309 -26.74 -32.88 -22.80
N ARG A 310 -25.77 -32.02 -22.51
CA ARG A 310 -25.68 -31.29 -21.23
C ARG A 310 -26.84 -30.29 -21.12
N PRO A 311 -27.46 -30.10 -19.94
CA PRO A 311 -28.48 -29.07 -19.77
C PRO A 311 -27.87 -27.65 -19.87
N TYR A 312 -28.50 -26.79 -20.66
CA TYR A 312 -28.11 -25.38 -20.84
C TYR A 312 -28.28 -24.57 -19.54
N LYS A 313 -27.40 -23.59 -19.32
CA LYS A 313 -27.46 -22.68 -18.17
C LYS A 313 -28.58 -21.66 -18.37
N VAL A 314 -29.59 -21.71 -17.52
CA VAL A 314 -30.67 -20.71 -17.47
C VAL A 314 -30.32 -19.64 -16.44
N ALA A 315 -30.34 -18.37 -16.83
CA ALA A 315 -30.23 -17.23 -15.93
C ALA A 315 -31.61 -16.57 -15.74
N LYS A 316 -32.00 -16.27 -14.50
CA LYS A 316 -33.25 -15.58 -14.16
C LYS A 316 -33.00 -14.09 -13.92
N THR A 317 -33.84 -13.25 -14.50
CA THR A 317 -33.85 -11.80 -14.24
C THR A 317 -34.71 -11.46 -13.02
N ALA A 318 -34.54 -10.26 -12.46
CA ALA A 318 -35.20 -9.82 -11.22
C ALA A 318 -36.74 -9.66 -11.32
N THR A 319 -37.33 -9.80 -12.50
CA THR A 319 -38.78 -9.79 -12.73
C THR A 319 -39.37 -11.17 -13.05
N GLY A 320 -38.56 -12.24 -12.98
CA GLY A 320 -39.04 -13.63 -13.04
C GLY A 320 -39.27 -14.20 -14.44
N GLU A 321 -38.93 -13.49 -15.51
CA GLU A 321 -38.97 -14.03 -16.87
C GLU A 321 -37.62 -14.66 -17.26
N GLU A 322 -37.70 -15.85 -17.88
CA GLU A 322 -36.57 -16.64 -18.36
C GLU A 322 -36.16 -16.18 -19.76
N VAL A 323 -34.89 -15.80 -19.94
CA VAL A 323 -34.33 -15.41 -21.23
C VAL A 323 -33.29 -16.46 -21.64
N ILE A 324 -33.48 -17.06 -22.81
CA ILE A 324 -32.54 -18.00 -23.43
C ILE A 324 -31.67 -17.17 -24.39
N ASP A 325 -30.37 -17.12 -24.13
CA ASP A 325 -29.38 -16.48 -25.00
C ASP A 325 -29.06 -17.45 -26.16
N LEU A 326 -29.29 -17.00 -27.40
CA LEU A 326 -29.12 -17.78 -28.63
C LEU A 326 -28.09 -17.14 -29.58
N LEU A 327 -27.04 -16.53 -29.04
CA LEU A 327 -25.94 -16.04 -29.85
C LEU A 327 -24.70 -16.92 -29.70
N ASP A 328 -24.78 -18.09 -30.34
CA ASP A 328 -23.63 -18.79 -30.93
C ASP A 328 -24.10 -19.23 -32.32
N ASP A 329 -23.69 -18.49 -33.36
CA ASP A 329 -23.54 -19.00 -34.73
C ASP A 329 -22.62 -18.06 -35.54
N ASP A 330 -21.60 -18.70 -36.14
CA ASP A 330 -20.50 -18.26 -37.03
C ASP A 330 -19.28 -17.51 -36.44
#